data_AF-A0A2P6P8I7-F1
#
_entry.id   AF-A0A2P6P8I7-F1
#
_cell.length_a   1.000
_cell.length_b   1.000
_cell.length_c   1.000
_cell.angle_alpha   90.00
_cell.angle_beta   90.00
_cell.angle_gamma   90.00
#
_symmetry.space_group_name_H-M   'P 1'
#
loop_
_entity.id
_entity.type
_entity.pdbx_description
1 polymer ?
#
loop_
_entity_poly.entity_id
_entity_poly.type
_entity_poly.pdbx_seq_one_letter_code
_entity_poly.pdbx_strand_id
1 'polypeptide(L)'
;MSLNIMCGLVILKLNIIQLIAVSYEDQHLQGHAAGPYTVTQHEELANNTIKALCNADTSERVFVAGKDVSLPETNIRNPRVPLRNIGGLRVSQRPLLAFFAGRMHGRVRPILLKYWRDKHEDMKIYGPLPSRISRKMSYIQHMKSSKFCICPMGYEVNSPRIIEAIYYECVPVIIADNFPPPLSDVLDWSKFSVIVAEKDIPKLREILSAIPMRRYMAMQTNVKMVKRHFLWNRRPIRYDLFHMILHSIWLSRLSQIQIPES
;
A
#
# COMPACT_ATOMS: atom_id res chain seq x y z
N MET A 1 -20.75 9.79 -5.24
CA MET A 1 -19.53 10.60 -5.36
C MET A 1 -18.50 10.12 -4.35
N SER A 2 -17.67 9.17 -4.76
CA SER A 2 -16.48 8.77 -4.03
C SER A 2 -15.40 9.79 -4.40
N LEU A 3 -14.77 10.46 -3.43
CA LEU A 3 -13.51 11.17 -3.70
C LEU A 3 -12.45 10.13 -3.33
N ASN A 4 -11.95 9.39 -4.32
CA ASN A 4 -10.59 8.94 -4.17
C ASN A 4 -9.79 10.20 -3.83
N ILE A 5 -8.93 10.18 -2.80
CA ILE A 5 -7.85 11.16 -2.79
C ILE A 5 -7.01 10.76 -3.97
N MET A 6 -7.41 11.24 -5.14
CA MET A 6 -6.70 11.07 -6.38
C MET A 6 -5.43 11.85 -6.18
N CYS A 7 -4.36 11.08 -6.06
CA CYS A 7 -3.01 11.47 -6.36
C CYS A 7 -3.03 12.57 -7.45
N GLY A 8 -2.92 13.84 -7.05
CA GLY A 8 -2.82 15.01 -7.93
C GLY A 8 -1.42 15.60 -7.87
N LEU A 9 -0.94 16.15 -8.99
CA LEU A 9 0.36 16.83 -9.09
C LEU A 9 0.38 18.05 -8.16
N VAL A 10 1.27 18.08 -7.17
CA VAL A 10 1.52 19.27 -6.35
C VAL A 10 3.02 19.58 -6.42
N ILE A 11 3.38 20.59 -7.22
CA ILE A 11 4.73 21.15 -7.20
C ILE A 11 4.78 22.13 -6.05
N LEU A 12 5.35 21.72 -4.91
CA LEU A 12 5.63 22.64 -3.81
C LEU A 12 7.01 23.24 -4.04
N LYS A 13 7.03 24.48 -4.54
CA LYS A 13 8.25 25.28 -4.59
C LYS A 13 8.50 25.86 -3.20
N LEU A 14 9.19 25.13 -2.34
CA LEU A 14 9.77 25.70 -1.12
C LEU A 14 11.06 26.42 -1.55
N ASN A 15 11.25 27.67 -1.12
CA ASN A 15 12.25 28.64 -1.60
C ASN A 15 13.74 28.19 -1.59
N ILE A 16 14.05 26.93 -1.30
CA ILE A 16 15.41 26.36 -1.21
C ILE A 16 15.52 24.99 -1.94
N ILE A 17 14.42 24.27 -2.24
CA ILE A 17 14.44 22.95 -2.95
C ILE A 17 13.17 22.80 -3.81
N GLN A 18 13.33 22.31 -5.04
CA GLN A 18 12.20 21.92 -5.89
C GLN A 18 11.65 20.55 -5.42
N LEU A 19 10.51 20.53 -4.72
CA LEU A 19 9.78 19.31 -4.42
C LEU A 19 8.79 19.03 -5.56
N ILE A 20 8.89 17.86 -6.19
CA ILE A 20 7.93 17.41 -7.18
C ILE A 20 7.11 16.27 -6.56
N ALA A 21 5.91 16.58 -6.06
CA ALA A 21 4.95 15.55 -5.72
C ALA A 21 4.21 15.16 -7.00
N VAL A 22 4.56 13.99 -7.53
CA VAL A 22 3.96 13.43 -8.73
C VAL A 22 3.10 12.25 -8.34
N SER A 23 1.89 12.25 -8.84
CA SER A 23 0.83 11.47 -8.27
C SER A 23 -0.07 11.05 -9.43
N TYR A 24 -0.22 9.74 -9.64
CA TYR A 24 -0.91 9.15 -10.79
C TYR A 24 -2.27 8.58 -10.36
N GLU A 25 -3.34 8.93 -11.07
CA GLU A 25 -4.45 8.01 -11.39
C GLU A 25 -5.33 8.62 -12.51
N ASP A 26 -5.39 7.99 -13.68
CA ASP A 26 -6.59 8.02 -14.52
C ASP A 26 -6.86 6.59 -15.05
N GLN A 27 -7.88 5.93 -14.52
CA GLN A 27 -8.25 4.56 -14.90
C GLN A 27 -9.02 4.49 -16.23
N HIS A 28 -9.22 5.62 -16.92
CA HIS A 28 -10.01 5.68 -18.16
C HIS A 28 -9.23 5.95 -19.45
N LEU A 29 -7.95 6.32 -19.38
CA LEU A 29 -7.12 6.46 -20.57
C LEU A 29 -6.01 5.42 -20.60
N GLN A 30 -5.89 4.69 -21.71
CA GLN A 30 -4.68 4.01 -22.15
C GLN A 30 -3.57 5.03 -22.50
N GLY A 31 -3.29 5.97 -21.60
CA GLY A 31 -2.33 7.07 -21.77
C GLY A 31 -1.19 6.93 -20.76
N HIS A 32 0.02 6.83 -21.29
CA HIS A 32 1.28 6.71 -20.55
C HIS A 32 1.40 7.73 -19.40
N ALA A 33 2.09 7.29 -18.35
CA ALA A 33 2.28 7.94 -17.07
C ALA A 33 2.95 9.34 -17.19
N ALA A 34 2.16 10.42 -17.13
CA ALA A 34 2.68 11.78 -17.17
C ALA A 34 3.68 12.07 -16.03
N GLY A 35 3.46 11.47 -14.86
CA GLY A 35 4.29 11.67 -13.68
C GLY A 35 5.75 11.22 -13.83
N PRO A 36 6.01 9.91 -13.99
CA PRO A 36 7.31 9.38 -14.33
C PRO A 36 7.93 10.10 -15.53
N TYR A 37 7.15 10.39 -16.58
CA TYR A 37 7.60 11.13 -17.76
C TYR A 37 8.17 12.52 -17.41
N THR A 38 7.45 13.34 -16.63
CA THR A 38 7.92 14.69 -16.26
C THR A 38 9.21 14.67 -15.43
N VAL A 39 9.39 13.70 -14.54
CA VAL A 39 10.57 13.64 -13.64
C VAL A 39 11.75 12.90 -14.23
N THR A 40 11.57 12.14 -15.32
CA THR A 40 12.65 11.39 -15.98
C THR A 40 13.13 12.04 -17.28
N GLN A 41 12.32 12.87 -17.93
CA GLN A 41 12.73 13.55 -19.17
C GLN A 41 13.60 14.79 -18.95
N HIS A 42 13.62 15.35 -17.76
CA HIS A 42 14.47 16.48 -17.41
C HIS A 42 15.54 16.04 -16.41
N GLU A 43 16.79 15.93 -16.87
CA GLU A 43 17.92 15.44 -16.07
C GLU A 43 18.14 16.28 -14.81
N GLU A 44 17.95 17.61 -14.90
CA GLU A 44 18.00 18.50 -13.75
C GLU A 44 16.95 18.15 -12.68
N LEU A 45 15.72 17.86 -13.09
CA LEU A 45 14.65 17.49 -12.17
C LEU A 45 14.87 16.09 -11.59
N ALA A 46 15.33 15.13 -12.40
CA ALA A 46 15.64 13.78 -11.94
C ALA A 46 16.68 13.78 -10.82
N ASN A 47 17.71 14.63 -10.95
CA ASN A 47 18.85 14.67 -10.04
C ASN A 47 18.63 15.57 -8.83
N ASN A 48 17.95 16.71 -8.97
CA ASN A 48 17.89 17.75 -7.94
C ASN A 48 16.55 17.82 -7.17
N THR A 49 15.62 16.90 -7.42
CA THR A 49 14.31 16.89 -6.74
C THR A 49 14.10 15.65 -5.88
N ILE A 50 13.33 15.84 -4.81
CA ILE A 50 12.71 14.75 -4.06
C ILE A 50 11.37 14.45 -4.73
N LYS A 51 11.18 13.19 -5.11
CA LYS A 51 9.92 12.74 -5.70
C LYS A 51 9.05 12.11 -4.64
N ALA A 52 7.82 12.58 -4.50
CA ALA A 52 6.82 11.92 -3.65
C ALA A 52 5.82 11.20 -4.57
N LEU A 53 5.90 9.87 -4.66
CA LEU A 53 5.23 9.06 -5.69
C LEU A 53 4.30 8.00 -5.08
N CYS A 54 3.14 7.80 -5.69
CA CYS A 54 2.22 6.70 -5.34
C CYS A 54 2.75 5.35 -5.89
N ASN A 55 3.46 5.35 -7.03
CA ASN A 55 4.21 4.20 -7.56
C ASN A 55 5.69 4.31 -7.18
N ALA A 56 6.17 3.42 -6.30
CA ALA A 56 7.53 3.45 -5.77
C ALA A 56 8.43 2.33 -6.33
N ASP A 57 8.15 1.83 -7.52
CA ASP A 57 8.95 0.77 -8.16
C ASP A 57 10.41 1.21 -8.39
N THR A 58 11.36 0.50 -7.79
CA THR A 58 12.79 0.82 -7.90
C THR A 58 13.44 0.25 -9.17
N SER A 59 12.77 -0.65 -9.90
CA SER A 59 13.37 -1.35 -11.05
C SER A 59 13.55 -0.45 -12.28
N GLU A 60 12.67 0.53 -12.47
CA GLU A 60 12.69 1.45 -13.61
C GLU A 60 13.51 2.73 -13.35
N ARG A 61 14.21 2.81 -12.21
CA ARG A 61 14.96 4.01 -11.74
C ARG A 61 14.12 5.29 -11.59
N VAL A 62 12.80 5.19 -11.74
CA VAL A 62 11.84 6.28 -11.50
C VAL A 62 11.78 6.64 -10.02
N PHE A 63 11.96 5.66 -9.13
CA PHE A 63 12.00 5.84 -7.69
C PHE A 63 13.36 5.42 -7.13
N VAL A 64 13.97 6.29 -6.32
CA VAL A 64 15.25 6.07 -5.64
C VAL A 64 15.00 5.97 -4.14
N ALA A 65 15.08 4.75 -3.60
CA ALA A 65 14.93 4.52 -2.17
C ALA A 65 15.96 5.33 -1.35
N GLY A 66 15.52 5.93 -0.25
CA GLY A 66 16.34 6.80 0.60
C GLY A 66 16.43 8.26 0.13
N LYS A 67 16.15 8.53 -1.15
CA LYS A 67 15.99 9.88 -1.70
C LYS A 67 14.52 10.26 -1.86
N ASP A 68 13.72 9.41 -2.46
CA ASP A 68 12.31 9.66 -2.80
C ASP A 68 11.36 9.12 -1.72
N VAL A 69 10.14 9.65 -1.69
CA VAL A 69 9.10 9.33 -0.70
C VAL A 69 7.98 8.52 -1.34
N SER A 70 7.75 7.31 -0.80
CA SER A 70 6.64 6.43 -1.21
C SER A 70 5.34 6.86 -0.52
N LEU A 71 4.37 7.31 -1.32
CA LEU A 71 3.07 7.76 -0.84
C LEU A 71 2.07 6.59 -0.77
N PRO A 72 1.25 6.50 0.28
CA PRO A 72 0.23 5.47 0.37
C PRO A 72 -0.96 5.78 -0.55
N GLU A 73 -1.40 4.76 -1.28
CA GLU A 73 -2.63 4.82 -2.07
C GLU A 73 -3.83 4.56 -1.16
N THR A 74 -4.74 5.53 -1.01
CA THR A 74 -5.90 5.40 -0.12
C THR A 74 -7.23 5.49 -0.87
N ASN A 75 -8.09 4.48 -0.68
CA ASN A 75 -9.42 4.45 -1.27
C ASN A 75 -10.46 5.05 -0.30
N ILE A 76 -10.73 6.35 -0.41
CA ILE A 76 -11.76 7.03 0.39
C ILE A 76 -13.11 6.98 -0.33
N ARG A 77 -13.92 5.98 0.02
CA ARG A 77 -15.24 5.80 -0.62
C ARG A 77 -16.22 6.94 -0.35
N ASN A 78 -16.16 7.55 0.83
CA ASN A 78 -17.00 8.68 1.19
C ASN A 78 -16.17 9.74 1.93
N PRO A 79 -15.89 10.90 1.33
CA PRO A 79 -15.02 11.93 1.91
C PRO A 79 -15.65 12.62 3.11
N ARG A 80 -16.99 12.58 3.21
CA ARG A 80 -17.71 13.13 4.36
C ARG A 80 -17.50 12.27 5.60
N VAL A 81 -17.22 10.97 5.41
CA VAL A 81 -17.01 9.97 6.48
C VAL A 81 -15.82 9.07 6.11
N PRO A 82 -14.59 9.61 6.08
CA PRO A 82 -13.42 8.90 5.56
C PRO A 82 -13.04 7.68 6.41
N LEU A 83 -13.48 7.67 7.68
CA LEU A 83 -13.17 6.64 8.66
C LEU A 83 -14.24 5.54 8.78
N ARG A 84 -15.13 5.41 7.79
CA ARG A 84 -16.22 4.43 7.82
C ARG A 84 -15.68 3.00 7.80
N ASN A 85 -16.27 2.13 8.62
CA ASN A 85 -15.99 0.68 8.69
C ASN A 85 -14.58 0.29 9.15
N ILE A 86 -13.81 1.19 9.77
CA ILE A 86 -12.49 0.88 10.33
C ILE A 86 -12.58 -0.17 11.46
N GLY A 87 -11.48 -0.87 11.70
CA GLY A 87 -11.34 -1.90 12.73
C GLY A 87 -11.61 -3.29 12.17
N GLY A 88 -11.25 -4.31 12.93
CA GLY A 88 -11.43 -5.70 12.52
C GLY A 88 -11.85 -6.60 13.66
N LEU A 89 -12.01 -7.89 13.35
CA LEU A 89 -12.35 -8.89 14.36
C LEU A 89 -11.12 -9.25 15.20
N ARG A 90 -11.36 -9.69 16.44
CA ARG A 90 -10.30 -10.29 17.28
C ARG A 90 -9.74 -11.56 16.61
N VAL A 91 -8.52 -11.92 16.97
CA VAL A 91 -7.80 -13.08 16.40
C VAL A 91 -8.64 -14.35 16.37
N SER A 92 -9.36 -14.66 17.46
CA SER A 92 -10.20 -15.87 17.56
C SER A 92 -11.44 -15.86 16.65
N GLN A 93 -11.82 -14.70 16.11
CA GLN A 93 -12.97 -14.53 15.21
C GLN A 93 -12.55 -14.38 13.75
N ARG A 94 -11.30 -14.69 13.41
CA ARG A 94 -10.78 -14.67 12.03
C ARG A 94 -10.63 -16.11 11.50
N PRO A 95 -11.71 -16.72 10.97
CA PRO A 95 -11.68 -18.10 10.52
C PRO A 95 -10.90 -18.29 9.21
N LEU A 96 -10.73 -17.24 8.40
CA LEU A 96 -10.04 -17.34 7.12
C LEU A 96 -8.53 -17.14 7.32
N LEU A 97 -7.72 -17.97 6.67
CA LEU A 97 -6.27 -17.79 6.66
C LEU A 97 -5.92 -16.55 5.84
N ALA A 98 -6.39 -16.48 4.60
CA ALA A 98 -6.10 -15.36 3.72
C ALA A 98 -7.26 -14.99 2.80
N PHE A 99 -7.27 -13.71 2.40
CA PHE A 99 -8.25 -13.18 1.44
C PHE A 99 -7.61 -12.28 0.38
N PHE A 100 -8.15 -12.38 -0.83
CA PHE A 100 -7.93 -11.45 -1.94
C PHE A 100 -9.17 -11.38 -2.83
N ALA A 101 -9.51 -10.17 -3.30
CA ALA A 101 -10.41 -9.98 -4.44
C ALA A 101 -10.03 -8.71 -5.21
N GLY A 102 -9.98 -8.80 -6.54
CA GLY A 102 -9.61 -7.66 -7.39
C GLY A 102 -9.67 -7.97 -8.89
N ARG A 103 -9.55 -6.92 -9.70
CA ARG A 103 -9.44 -7.08 -11.17
C ARG A 103 -8.10 -7.74 -11.54
N MET A 104 -8.10 -8.49 -12.65
CA MET A 104 -6.95 -9.25 -13.16
C MET A 104 -6.03 -8.39 -14.03
N HIS A 105 -5.49 -7.34 -13.44
CA HIS A 105 -4.46 -6.52 -14.09
C HIS A 105 -3.09 -6.79 -13.48
N GLY A 106 -2.03 -6.48 -14.24
CA GLY A 106 -0.66 -6.74 -13.83
C GLY A 106 -0.23 -8.19 -13.97
N ARG A 107 1.06 -8.45 -13.73
CA ARG A 107 1.68 -9.78 -13.88
C ARG A 107 1.40 -10.74 -12.72
N VAL A 108 1.23 -10.22 -11.49
CA VAL A 108 1.14 -11.07 -10.28
C VAL A 108 -0.26 -11.61 -10.03
N ARG A 109 -1.31 -10.81 -10.24
CA ARG A 109 -2.70 -11.22 -9.92
C ARG A 109 -3.18 -12.44 -10.69
N PRO A 110 -2.92 -12.58 -12.00
CA PRO A 110 -3.27 -13.80 -12.74
C PRO A 110 -2.57 -15.04 -12.18
N ILE A 111 -1.29 -14.93 -11.79
CA ILE A 111 -0.51 -16.03 -11.20
C ILE A 111 -1.12 -16.43 -9.85
N LEU A 112 -1.42 -15.46 -8.98
CA LEU A 112 -2.07 -15.72 -7.69
C LEU A 112 -3.38 -16.52 -7.86
N LEU A 113 -4.22 -16.13 -8.82
CA LEU A 113 -5.49 -16.83 -9.05
C LEU A 113 -5.30 -18.21 -9.69
N LYS A 114 -4.33 -18.36 -10.60
CA LYS A 114 -3.99 -19.66 -11.18
C LYS A 114 -3.67 -20.68 -10.10
N TYR A 115 -2.92 -20.29 -9.08
CA TYR A 115 -2.50 -21.19 -8.00
C TYR A 115 -3.53 -21.37 -6.90
N TRP A 116 -4.29 -20.34 -6.51
CA TRP A 116 -5.07 -20.39 -5.26
C TRP A 116 -6.58 -20.21 -5.40
N ARG A 117 -7.09 -19.88 -6.59
CA ARG A 117 -8.54 -19.77 -6.80
C ARG A 117 -9.20 -21.12 -6.51
N ASP A 118 -10.17 -21.10 -5.60
CA ASP A 118 -11.01 -22.24 -5.24
C ASP A 118 -10.22 -23.51 -4.84
N LYS A 119 -8.97 -23.38 -4.38
CA LYS A 119 -8.12 -24.52 -3.99
C LYS A 119 -8.30 -24.97 -2.55
N HIS A 120 -8.54 -24.03 -1.63
CA HIS A 120 -8.71 -24.32 -0.21
C HIS A 120 -9.79 -23.43 0.40
N GLU A 121 -10.51 -23.96 1.39
CA GLU A 121 -11.62 -23.25 2.01
C GLU A 121 -11.19 -22.02 2.82
N ASP A 122 -9.99 -22.07 3.41
CA ASP A 122 -9.38 -21.02 4.24
C ASP A 122 -8.64 -19.94 3.42
N MET A 123 -8.41 -20.18 2.13
CA MET A 123 -7.77 -19.27 1.17
C MET A 123 -8.83 -18.68 0.22
N LYS A 124 -9.44 -17.57 0.60
CA LYS A 124 -10.49 -16.90 -0.20
C LYS A 124 -9.89 -15.97 -1.25
N ILE A 125 -9.46 -16.55 -2.38
CA ILE A 125 -8.80 -15.83 -3.47
C ILE A 125 -9.73 -15.73 -4.68
N TYR A 126 -10.12 -14.51 -5.03
CA TYR A 126 -11.05 -14.21 -6.12
C TYR A 126 -10.45 -13.25 -7.14
N GLY A 127 -11.01 -13.27 -8.35
CA GLY A 127 -10.92 -12.12 -9.26
C GLY A 127 -11.80 -10.99 -8.74
N PRO A 128 -12.64 -10.36 -9.59
CA PRO A 128 -13.74 -9.56 -9.08
C PRO A 128 -14.59 -10.41 -8.12
N LEU A 129 -14.88 -9.89 -6.92
CA LEU A 129 -15.67 -10.62 -5.93
C LEU A 129 -17.07 -10.88 -6.51
N PRO A 130 -17.49 -12.16 -6.71
CA PRO A 130 -18.77 -12.44 -7.35
C PRO A 130 -19.95 -11.92 -6.55
N SER A 131 -20.97 -11.36 -7.22
CA SER A 131 -22.16 -10.77 -6.58
C SER A 131 -22.90 -11.76 -5.67
N ARG A 132 -22.88 -13.05 -5.98
CA ARG A 132 -23.47 -14.10 -5.13
C ARG A 132 -22.73 -14.27 -3.80
N ILE A 133 -21.40 -14.13 -3.81
CA ILE A 133 -20.55 -14.24 -2.62
C ILE A 133 -20.64 -12.94 -1.81
N SER A 134 -20.56 -11.79 -2.47
CA SER A 134 -20.60 -10.48 -1.82
C SER A 134 -21.92 -10.21 -1.06
N ARG A 135 -23.03 -10.81 -1.49
CA ARG A 135 -24.32 -10.78 -0.78
C ARG A 135 -24.31 -11.55 0.54
N LYS A 136 -23.51 -12.61 0.67
CA LYS A 136 -23.39 -13.39 1.90
C LYS A 136 -22.36 -12.78 2.85
N MET A 137 -21.22 -12.37 2.30
CA MET A 137 -20.15 -11.73 3.04
C MET A 137 -19.53 -10.66 2.14
N SER A 138 -19.64 -9.40 2.55
CA SER A 138 -19.05 -8.28 1.80
C SER A 138 -17.53 -8.36 1.73
N TYR A 139 -16.92 -7.63 0.81
CA TYR A 139 -15.46 -7.48 0.71
C TYR A 139 -14.82 -7.07 2.06
N ILE A 140 -15.44 -6.10 2.75
CA ILE A 140 -14.96 -5.62 4.05
C ILE A 140 -15.07 -6.73 5.10
N GLN A 141 -16.17 -7.48 5.12
CA GLN A 141 -16.34 -8.59 6.07
C GLN A 141 -15.31 -9.69 5.82
N HIS A 142 -14.96 -10.00 4.56
CA HIS A 142 -13.89 -10.94 4.25
C HIS A 142 -12.54 -10.47 4.83
N MET A 143 -12.15 -9.20 4.59
CA MET A 143 -10.91 -8.65 5.14
C MET A 143 -10.90 -8.66 6.68
N LYS A 144 -12.01 -8.29 7.32
CA LYS A 144 -12.14 -8.33 8.79
C LYS A 144 -12.11 -9.74 9.38
N SER A 145 -12.49 -10.75 8.59
CA SER A 145 -12.54 -12.16 8.99
C SER A 145 -11.28 -12.96 8.60
N SER A 146 -10.33 -12.34 7.92
CA SER A 146 -9.09 -12.99 7.45
C SER A 146 -7.92 -12.65 8.34
N LYS A 147 -7.03 -13.62 8.58
CA LYS A 147 -5.78 -13.35 9.29
C LYS A 147 -4.85 -12.48 8.45
N PHE A 148 -4.71 -12.85 7.19
CA PHE A 148 -3.83 -12.23 6.22
C PHE A 148 -4.62 -11.67 5.03
N CYS A 149 -4.23 -10.50 4.53
CA CYS A 149 -4.83 -9.88 3.34
C CYS A 149 -3.79 -9.77 2.26
N ILE A 150 -3.97 -10.54 1.18
CA ILE A 150 -2.98 -10.61 0.11
C ILE A 150 -3.07 -9.34 -0.74
N CYS A 151 -1.92 -8.71 -0.92
CA CYS A 151 -1.74 -7.45 -1.61
C CYS A 151 -0.76 -7.68 -2.77
N PRO A 152 -1.19 -8.39 -3.83
CA PRO A 152 -0.38 -8.58 -5.02
C PRO A 152 -0.31 -7.29 -5.84
N MET A 153 0.86 -6.99 -6.41
CA MET A 153 0.99 -5.87 -7.34
C MET A 153 0.02 -6.01 -8.53
N GLY A 154 -0.43 -4.86 -9.00
CA GLY A 154 -1.25 -4.73 -10.20
C GLY A 154 -0.40 -4.32 -11.38
N TYR A 155 -0.88 -3.32 -12.14
CA TYR A 155 -0.01 -2.63 -13.09
C TYR A 155 1.11 -1.90 -12.36
N GLU A 156 0.78 -1.32 -11.21
CA GLU A 156 1.73 -0.72 -10.28
C GLU A 156 1.99 -1.63 -9.08
N VAL A 157 3.13 -1.41 -8.43
CA VAL A 157 3.51 -2.12 -7.22
C VAL A 157 2.67 -1.76 -6.00
N ASN A 158 2.20 -0.51 -5.93
CA ASN A 158 1.30 -0.05 -4.87
C ASN A 158 -0.15 -0.42 -5.17
N SER A 159 -0.94 -0.59 -4.12
CA SER A 159 -2.36 -0.96 -4.23
C SER A 159 -3.10 -0.43 -3.02
N PRO A 160 -4.33 0.10 -3.17
CA PRO A 160 -5.11 0.58 -2.02
C PRO A 160 -5.37 -0.51 -0.98
N ARG A 161 -5.27 -1.78 -1.41
CA ARG A 161 -5.47 -2.96 -0.55
C ARG A 161 -4.50 -3.02 0.61
N ILE A 162 -3.28 -2.50 0.44
CA ILE A 162 -2.28 -2.48 1.52
C ILE A 162 -2.84 -1.64 2.67
N ILE A 163 -3.40 -0.47 2.36
CA ILE A 163 -3.99 0.41 3.36
C ILE A 163 -5.34 -0.11 3.86
N GLU A 164 -6.17 -0.69 2.98
CA GLU A 164 -7.41 -1.36 3.39
C GLU A 164 -7.16 -2.50 4.39
N ALA A 165 -6.09 -3.29 4.20
CA ALA A 165 -5.69 -4.35 5.13
C ALA A 165 -5.40 -3.79 6.53
N ILE A 166 -4.67 -2.68 6.59
CA ILE A 166 -4.37 -1.96 7.83
C ILE A 166 -5.66 -1.42 8.49
N TYR A 167 -6.57 -0.81 7.70
CA TYR A 167 -7.84 -0.29 8.21
C TYR A 167 -8.70 -1.38 8.86
N TYR A 168 -8.70 -2.59 8.29
CA TYR A 168 -9.49 -3.73 8.77
C TYR A 168 -8.69 -4.67 9.69
N GLU A 169 -7.52 -4.23 10.15
CA GLU A 169 -6.66 -4.94 11.10
C GLU A 169 -6.28 -6.36 10.64
N CYS A 170 -6.18 -6.51 9.33
CA CYS A 170 -5.75 -7.72 8.63
C CYS A 170 -4.27 -7.57 8.29
N VAL A 171 -3.44 -8.57 8.61
CA VAL A 171 -1.99 -8.46 8.37
C VAL A 171 -1.74 -8.42 6.85
N PRO A 172 -1.19 -7.34 6.28
CA PRO A 172 -0.93 -7.25 4.84
C PRO A 172 0.16 -8.26 4.45
N VAL A 173 -0.09 -8.96 3.34
CA VAL A 173 0.89 -9.83 2.67
C VAL A 173 1.23 -9.21 1.34
N ILE A 174 2.40 -8.60 1.23
CA ILE A 174 2.84 -7.87 0.06
C ILE A 174 3.52 -8.84 -0.90
N ILE A 175 3.01 -8.90 -2.14
CA ILE A 175 3.58 -9.70 -3.24
C ILE A 175 3.88 -8.74 -4.39
N ALA A 176 5.03 -8.09 -4.30
CA ALA A 176 5.50 -7.08 -5.23
C ALA A 176 7.03 -7.02 -5.07
N ASP A 177 7.78 -7.59 -6.01
CA ASP A 177 9.24 -7.49 -5.98
C ASP A 177 9.65 -6.01 -6.22
N ASN A 178 10.76 -5.56 -5.62
CA ASN A 178 11.29 -4.18 -5.76
C ASN A 178 10.35 -3.06 -5.29
N PHE A 179 9.42 -3.36 -4.38
CA PHE A 179 8.48 -2.37 -3.84
C PHE A 179 8.83 -1.97 -2.41
N PRO A 180 9.30 -0.73 -2.18
CA PRO A 180 9.37 -0.12 -0.87
C PRO A 180 7.96 0.35 -0.43
N PRO A 181 7.36 -0.26 0.61
CA PRO A 181 6.04 0.14 1.06
C PRO A 181 6.01 1.60 1.56
N PRO A 182 4.82 2.24 1.58
CA PRO A 182 4.71 3.63 1.97
C PRO A 182 5.16 3.86 3.42
N LEU A 183 5.79 5.00 3.69
CA LEU A 183 6.34 5.36 5.00
C LEU A 183 7.41 4.37 5.53
N SER A 184 8.09 3.63 4.66
CA SER A 184 9.14 2.67 5.05
C SER A 184 10.40 3.32 5.65
N ASP A 185 10.56 4.62 5.44
CA ASP A 185 11.55 5.48 6.09
C ASP A 185 11.24 5.76 7.58
N VAL A 186 9.98 5.58 7.99
CA VAL A 186 9.52 5.82 9.38
C VAL A 186 9.05 4.52 10.07
N LEU A 187 8.46 3.60 9.32
CA LEU A 187 7.81 2.41 9.85
C LEU A 187 8.51 1.13 9.39
N ASP A 188 8.88 0.28 10.35
CA ASP A 188 9.40 -1.06 10.05
C ASP A 188 8.25 -2.02 9.68
N TRP A 189 8.03 -2.17 8.38
CA TRP A 189 7.00 -3.06 7.81
C TRP A 189 7.20 -4.53 8.20
N SER A 190 8.42 -4.97 8.54
CA SER A 190 8.67 -6.36 8.96
C SER A 190 7.97 -6.71 10.28
N LYS A 191 7.58 -5.69 11.07
CA LYS A 191 6.89 -5.86 12.35
C LYS A 191 5.39 -6.08 12.21
N PHE A 192 4.77 -5.74 11.08
CA PHE A 192 3.32 -5.76 10.91
C PHE A 192 2.84 -6.27 9.55
N SER A 193 3.74 -6.75 8.70
CA SER A 193 3.42 -7.31 7.38
C SER A 193 4.23 -8.57 7.09
N VAL A 194 3.84 -9.26 6.02
CA VAL A 194 4.62 -10.36 5.45
C VAL A 194 4.96 -9.99 4.01
N ILE A 195 6.24 -10.05 3.64
CA ILE A 195 6.68 -9.88 2.26
C ILE A 195 6.93 -11.26 1.68
N VAL A 196 6.32 -11.56 0.53
CA VAL A 196 6.46 -12.83 -0.17
C VAL A 196 6.93 -12.54 -1.59
N ALA A 197 8.04 -13.14 -2.00
CA ALA A 197 8.55 -13.00 -3.35
C ALA A 197 7.56 -13.57 -4.36
N GLU A 198 7.48 -12.98 -5.55
CA GLU A 198 6.51 -13.42 -6.57
C GLU A 198 6.67 -14.89 -6.98
N LYS A 199 7.91 -15.38 -7.02
CA LYS A 199 8.22 -16.78 -7.31
C LYS A 199 7.66 -17.76 -6.28
N ASP A 200 7.38 -17.30 -5.06
CA ASP A 200 6.92 -18.12 -3.93
C ASP A 200 5.40 -18.16 -3.81
N ILE A 201 4.65 -17.54 -4.74
CA ILE A 201 3.19 -17.66 -4.83
C ILE A 201 2.71 -19.11 -4.73
N PRO A 202 3.31 -20.12 -5.40
CA PRO A 202 2.88 -21.52 -5.29
C PRO A 202 2.95 -22.08 -3.86
N LYS A 203 3.78 -21.50 -2.98
CA LYS A 203 3.97 -21.90 -1.58
C LYS A 203 3.28 -20.96 -0.59
N LEU A 204 2.47 -20.01 -1.07
CA LEU A 204 1.88 -18.95 -0.24
C LEU A 204 1.16 -19.48 1.01
N ARG A 205 0.31 -20.52 0.88
CA ARG A 205 -0.41 -21.08 2.04
C ARG A 205 0.55 -21.71 3.07
N GLU A 206 1.59 -22.39 2.61
CA GLU A 206 2.63 -22.98 3.47
C GLU A 206 3.35 -21.90 4.26
N ILE A 207 3.81 -20.84 3.58
CA ILE A 207 4.48 -19.68 4.19
C ILE A 207 3.60 -19.05 5.27
N LEU A 208 2.33 -18.78 4.96
CA LEU A 208 1.41 -18.14 5.91
C LEU A 208 1.03 -19.04 7.08
N SER A 209 0.91 -20.35 6.85
CA SER A 209 0.57 -21.32 7.90
C SER A 209 1.76 -21.62 8.82
N ALA A 210 2.99 -21.48 8.31
CA ALA A 210 4.21 -21.66 9.09
C ALA A 210 4.46 -20.53 10.11
N ILE A 211 3.76 -19.39 9.99
CA ILE A 211 3.89 -18.27 10.94
C ILE A 211 3.27 -18.67 12.29
N PRO A 212 4.06 -18.72 13.39
CA PRO A 212 3.53 -19.08 14.69
C PRO A 212 2.46 -18.08 15.17
N MET A 213 1.45 -18.58 15.88
CA MET A 213 0.34 -17.74 16.37
C MET A 213 0.82 -16.53 17.18
N ARG A 214 1.87 -16.70 18.01
CA ARG A 214 2.49 -15.61 18.78
C ARG A 214 3.02 -14.50 17.88
N ARG A 215 3.70 -14.85 16.78
CA ARG A 215 4.21 -13.88 15.79
C ARG A 215 3.06 -13.20 15.06
N TYR A 216 2.02 -13.95 14.67
CA TYR A 216 0.82 -13.38 14.06
C TYR A 216 0.12 -12.36 14.99
N MET A 217 -0.06 -12.69 16.27
CA MET A 217 -0.68 -11.79 17.26
C MET A 217 0.13 -10.50 17.44
N ALA A 218 1.46 -10.60 17.47
CA ALA A 218 2.34 -9.43 17.51
C ALA A 218 2.16 -8.55 16.26
N MET A 219 2.18 -9.14 15.07
CA MET A 219 1.94 -8.40 13.82
C MET A 219 0.57 -7.73 13.81
N GLN A 220 -0.51 -8.42 14.20
CA GLN A 220 -1.84 -7.83 14.24
C GLN A 220 -1.93 -6.67 15.24
N THR A 221 -1.28 -6.79 16.40
CA THR A 221 -1.20 -5.71 17.40
C THR A 221 -0.47 -4.51 16.81
N ASN A 222 0.64 -4.73 16.11
CA ASN A 222 1.37 -3.66 15.45
C ASN A 222 0.55 -3.02 14.32
N VAL A 223 -0.22 -3.80 13.53
CA VAL A 223 -1.17 -3.25 12.55
C VAL A 223 -2.14 -2.28 13.22
N LYS A 224 -2.71 -2.64 14.38
CA LYS A 224 -3.63 -1.77 15.13
C LYS A 224 -2.96 -0.47 15.58
N MET A 225 -1.70 -0.54 16.01
CA MET A 225 -0.94 0.63 16.46
C MET A 225 -0.60 1.56 15.30
N VAL A 226 -0.10 1.02 14.18
CA VAL A 226 0.29 1.83 13.02
C VAL A 226 -0.90 2.37 12.24
N LYS A 227 -2.09 1.75 12.38
CA LYS A 227 -3.31 2.14 11.67
C LYS A 227 -3.58 3.65 11.71
N ARG A 228 -3.37 4.31 12.85
CA ARG A 228 -3.58 5.77 13.01
C ARG A 228 -2.77 6.60 12.00
N HIS A 229 -1.58 6.13 11.63
CA HIS A 229 -0.63 6.77 10.71
C HIS A 229 -1.07 6.71 9.25
N PHE A 230 -2.04 5.86 8.94
CA PHE A 230 -2.59 5.73 7.59
C PHE A 230 -4.00 6.32 7.48
N LEU A 231 -4.57 6.87 8.56
CA LEU A 231 -5.91 7.46 8.53
C LEU A 231 -5.85 8.87 7.93
N TRP A 232 -6.73 9.13 6.96
CA TRP A 232 -6.97 10.48 6.48
C TRP A 232 -8.13 11.14 7.24
N ASN A 233 -7.85 12.24 7.92
CA ASN A 233 -8.84 13.02 8.66
C ASN A 233 -9.23 14.28 7.86
N ARG A 234 -10.50 14.69 7.99
CA ARG A 234 -10.98 15.94 7.33
C ARG A 234 -10.24 17.18 7.81
N ARG A 235 -9.82 17.17 9.08
CA ARG A 235 -8.87 18.13 9.64
C ARG A 235 -7.66 17.32 10.10
N PRO A 236 -6.44 17.66 9.66
CA PRO A 236 -5.25 16.92 10.08
C PRO A 236 -5.15 16.86 11.60
N ILE A 237 -4.89 15.67 12.14
CA ILE A 237 -4.63 15.44 13.57
C ILE A 237 -3.24 14.86 13.76
N ARG A 238 -2.66 15.03 14.95
CA ARG A 238 -1.29 14.58 15.23
C ARG A 238 -1.09 13.11 14.83
N TYR A 239 -0.03 12.87 14.05
CA TYR A 239 0.38 11.57 13.55
C TYR A 239 -0.54 10.88 12.55
N ASP A 240 -1.52 11.59 11.98
CA ASP A 240 -2.31 11.04 10.89
C ASP A 240 -1.55 11.03 9.56
N LEU A 241 -2.20 10.50 8.51
CA LEU A 241 -1.53 10.30 7.23
C LEU A 241 -0.94 11.60 6.65
N PHE A 242 -1.64 12.72 6.79
CA PHE A 242 -1.15 14.02 6.33
C PHE A 242 0.18 14.38 7.00
N HIS A 243 0.24 14.29 8.34
CA HIS A 243 1.47 14.61 9.07
C HIS A 243 2.59 13.61 8.80
N MET A 244 2.27 12.34 8.60
CA MET A 244 3.26 11.30 8.29
C MET A 244 3.90 11.52 6.91
N ILE A 245 3.12 11.94 5.91
CA ILE A 245 3.64 12.32 4.59
C ILE A 245 4.60 13.51 4.72
N LEU A 246 4.18 14.57 5.44
CA LEU A 246 5.05 15.74 5.65
C LEU A 246 6.34 15.38 6.37
N HIS A 247 6.25 14.51 7.38
CA HIS A 247 7.41 14.03 8.12
C HIS A 247 8.37 13.24 7.22
N SER A 248 7.85 12.35 6.36
CA SER A 248 8.65 11.57 5.42
C SER A 248 9.39 12.47 4.41
N ILE A 249 8.69 13.46 3.85
CA ILE A 249 9.30 14.46 2.96
C ILE A 249 10.40 15.25 3.68
N TRP A 250 10.15 15.65 4.93
CA TRP A 250 11.14 16.38 5.73
C TRP A 250 12.37 15.52 6.05
N LEU A 251 12.19 14.24 6.42
CA LEU A 251 13.30 13.31 6.66
C LEU A 251 14.14 13.07 5.41
N SER A 252 13.50 12.82 4.27
CA SER A 252 14.17 12.66 2.98
C SER A 252 14.97 13.91 2.61
N ARG A 253 14.46 15.11 2.92
CA ARG A 253 15.21 16.35 2.74
C ARG A 253 16.43 16.42 3.65
N LEU A 254 16.29 16.09 4.93
CA LEU A 254 17.41 16.14 5.87
C LEU A 254 18.53 15.17 5.49
N SER A 255 18.21 13.96 5.03
CA SER A 255 19.22 12.98 4.61
C SER A 255 20.05 13.42 3.41
N GLN A 256 19.57 14.40 2.64
CA GLN A 256 20.24 14.96 1.46
C GLN A 256 21.08 16.19 1.77
N ILE A 257 20.97 16.77 2.97
CA ILE A 257 21.82 17.88 3.38
C ILE A 257 23.18 17.29 3.78
N GLN A 258 24.20 17.50 2.94
CA GLN A 258 25.58 17.27 3.33
C GLN A 258 25.92 18.22 4.48
N ILE A 259 26.21 17.66 5.66
CA ILE A 259 26.86 18.41 6.73
C ILE A 259 28.34 18.44 6.32
N PRO A 260 28.95 19.62 6.10
CA PRO A 260 30.38 19.70 5.86
C PRO A 260 31.09 19.07 7.05
N GLU A 261 31.94 18.06 6.81
CA GLU A 261 32.87 17.58 7.84
C GLU A 261 33.81 18.74 8.15
N SER A 262 33.74 19.24 9.38
CA SER A 262 34.59 20.31 9.92
C SER A 262 35.99 19.81 10.21
#